data_AF-A0A956SEW6-F1
#
_entry.id   AF-A0A956SEW6-F1
#
_cell.length_a   1.000
_cell.length_b   1.000
_cell.length_c   1.000
_cell.angle_alpha   90.00
_cell.angle_beta   90.00
_cell.angle_gamma   90.00
#
_symmetry.space_group_name_H-M   'P 1'
#
loop_
_entity.id
_entity.type
_entity.pdbx_description
1 polymer ?
#
loop_
_entity_poly.entity_id
_entity_poly.type
_entity_poly.pdbx_seq_one_letter_code
_entity_poly.pdbx_strand_id
1 'polypeptide(L)'
;MMLQPPTTRPRTAIRGGTHRRLGSTVHPLTLATRPLASLAVFAAATVLSIPESAYAEVYLNELVIRGTERAELYNSGPAPVLLTGWKLAGDLGDFLIPDDTTIAVGEYLAFDDLGDIFHDIGGEGALIDDLKLTRDVVAYGQVGGAPLPHDSGGVSLCRAPDAALGPPLGPTDNALYWTLDLTSTFGASNDAPNPDLGSSVIINELGTTTPSVRFVNDSIELYNPTGAAIILGGWYATFGAGPTYFLTSTFIPPSGVIVEKLPPSIDLDTTQLAYLFTDLHVRVDQLGWSGSFASEGESCIGRCPDGAGPNDGFNGNSSGGGTSLFFTLCTLGQLNGGCNPTPVDRVSWGQVKGAYR
;
A
#
# COMPACT_ATOMS: atom_id res chain seq x y z
N MET A 1 36.80 -48.00 -24.15
CA MET A 1 36.82 -49.31 -23.46
C MET A 1 35.97 -49.14 -22.21
N MET A 2 34.70 -49.58 -22.24
CA MET A 2 34.23 -50.86 -21.64
C MET A 2 34.27 -50.85 -20.09
N LEU A 3 33.24 -51.18 -19.31
CA LEU A 3 31.90 -51.76 -19.59
C LEU A 3 30.89 -51.45 -18.45
N GLN A 4 29.59 -51.43 -18.78
CA GLN A 4 28.40 -51.66 -17.92
C GLN A 4 27.82 -53.08 -18.25
N PRO A 5 26.63 -53.54 -17.77
CA PRO A 5 25.77 -53.14 -16.62
C PRO A 5 25.71 -54.32 -15.59
N PRO A 6 24.66 -55.16 -15.34
CA PRO A 6 23.18 -55.05 -15.31
C PRO A 6 22.48 -55.69 -14.05
N THR A 7 21.14 -55.90 -14.14
CA THR A 7 20.25 -56.70 -13.25
C THR A 7 19.75 -56.00 -11.94
N THR A 8 18.56 -56.24 -11.37
CA THR A 8 17.34 -56.97 -11.83
C THR A 8 16.03 -56.37 -11.26
N ARG A 9 14.87 -56.78 -11.81
CA ARG A 9 13.51 -56.78 -11.18
C ARG A 9 13.07 -58.27 -10.98
N PRO A 10 11.77 -58.69 -10.93
CA PRO A 10 10.48 -58.12 -10.42
C PRO A 10 9.71 -59.13 -9.50
N ARG A 11 8.46 -58.83 -9.05
CA ARG A 11 7.27 -59.75 -8.84
C ARG A 11 6.24 -59.18 -7.81
N THR A 12 4.92 -59.49 -7.76
CA THR A 12 3.90 -60.11 -8.68
C THR A 12 2.50 -59.54 -8.31
N ALA A 13 1.49 -59.67 -9.18
CA ALA A 13 0.07 -59.39 -8.90
C ALA A 13 -0.71 -60.58 -8.29
N ILE A 14 -1.92 -60.35 -7.75
CA ILE A 14 -2.93 -61.38 -7.45
C ILE A 14 -4.32 -60.97 -8.01
N ARG A 15 -5.11 -61.97 -8.41
CA ARG A 15 -6.43 -61.90 -9.08
C ARG A 15 -7.58 -62.38 -8.17
N GLY A 16 -8.81 -62.01 -8.55
CA GLY A 16 -10.02 -62.85 -8.40
C GLY A 16 -10.94 -62.48 -7.21
N GLY A 17 -12.26 -62.72 -7.28
CA GLY A 17 -13.04 -63.33 -8.36
C GLY A 17 -14.55 -63.22 -8.15
N THR A 18 -15.32 -63.51 -9.21
CA THR A 18 -16.79 -63.43 -9.29
C THR A 18 -17.52 -64.55 -8.54
N HIS A 19 -18.75 -64.30 -8.06
CA HIS A 19 -19.79 -65.34 -8.04
C HIS A 19 -21.21 -64.81 -8.31
N ARG A 20 -22.00 -65.66 -8.97
CA ARG A 20 -23.35 -65.44 -9.52
C ARG A 20 -24.29 -66.48 -8.93
N ARG A 21 -25.53 -66.13 -8.54
CA ARG A 21 -26.65 -67.09 -8.49
C ARG A 21 -28.01 -66.39 -8.55
N LEU A 22 -28.90 -67.00 -9.34
CA LEU A 22 -30.33 -66.70 -9.43
C LEU A 22 -31.10 -67.58 -8.43
N GLY A 23 -32.27 -67.14 -7.99
CA GLY A 23 -33.24 -67.95 -7.26
C GLY A 23 -34.60 -67.25 -7.23
N SER A 24 -35.63 -67.88 -7.81
CA SER A 24 -37.00 -67.37 -7.84
C SER A 24 -37.91 -68.19 -6.94
N THR A 25 -38.83 -67.54 -6.22
CA THR A 25 -39.99 -68.19 -5.60
C THR A 25 -41.17 -67.22 -5.52
N VAL A 26 -42.40 -67.74 -5.54
CA VAL A 26 -43.65 -66.96 -5.73
C VAL A 26 -44.68 -67.36 -4.65
N HIS A 27 -45.64 -66.47 -4.39
CA HIS A 27 -46.90 -66.64 -3.62
C HIS A 27 -46.82 -66.39 -2.08
N PRO A 28 -47.97 -66.10 -1.40
CA PRO A 28 -48.89 -65.00 -1.72
C PRO A 28 -49.43 -64.22 -0.47
N LEU A 29 -50.10 -63.08 -0.72
CA LEU A 29 -51.18 -62.45 0.08
C LEU A 29 -51.09 -62.41 1.63
N THR A 30 -51.00 -61.20 2.19
CA THR A 30 -51.81 -60.85 3.38
C THR A 30 -52.18 -59.37 3.39
N LEU A 31 -53.45 -59.06 3.72
CA LEU A 31 -53.99 -57.71 3.79
C LEU A 31 -53.70 -57.11 5.19
N ALA A 32 -53.04 -55.96 5.28
CA ALA A 32 -52.83 -55.25 6.54
C ALA A 32 -53.12 -53.74 6.39
N THR A 33 -54.23 -53.30 6.99
CA THR A 33 -54.63 -51.89 7.08
C THR A 33 -53.81 -51.15 8.13
N ARG A 34 -53.22 -50.00 7.79
CA ARG A 34 -52.70 -48.96 8.73
C ARG A 34 -52.44 -47.63 8.00
N PRO A 35 -52.26 -46.49 8.69
CA PRO A 35 -53.17 -45.36 8.49
C PRO A 35 -52.58 -44.22 7.64
N LEU A 36 -53.43 -43.23 7.35
CA LEU A 36 -53.07 -41.93 6.81
C LEU A 36 -51.86 -41.33 7.54
N ALA A 37 -50.72 -41.24 6.84
CA ALA A 37 -49.62 -40.40 7.27
C ALA A 37 -49.97 -38.94 6.93
N SER A 38 -50.15 -38.10 7.96
CA SER A 38 -50.28 -36.65 7.76
C SER A 38 -49.06 -36.12 7.03
N LEU A 39 -49.28 -35.53 5.86
CA LEU A 39 -48.27 -34.77 5.13
C LEU A 39 -48.04 -33.44 5.86
N ALA A 40 -47.24 -33.48 6.93
CA ALA A 40 -46.78 -32.28 7.61
C ALA A 40 -45.84 -31.51 6.66
N VAL A 41 -46.38 -30.50 5.99
CA VAL A 41 -45.60 -29.52 5.24
C VAL A 41 -44.83 -28.69 6.27
N PHE A 42 -43.64 -29.15 6.63
CA PHE A 42 -42.65 -28.30 7.28
C PHE A 42 -42.22 -27.25 6.25
N ALA A 43 -42.86 -26.09 6.31
CA ALA A 43 -42.30 -24.87 5.80
C ALA A 43 -41.07 -24.54 6.66
N ALA A 44 -39.95 -25.17 6.34
CA ALA A 44 -38.65 -24.77 6.85
C ALA A 44 -38.39 -23.37 6.30
N ALA A 45 -38.72 -22.37 7.11
CA ALA A 45 -38.19 -21.02 6.95
C ALA A 45 -36.67 -21.15 7.07
N THR A 46 -36.02 -21.36 5.93
CA THR A 46 -34.61 -21.15 5.78
C THR A 46 -34.41 -19.67 6.03
N VAL A 47 -34.08 -19.34 7.27
CA VAL A 47 -33.34 -18.13 7.55
C VAL A 47 -32.08 -18.28 6.73
N LEU A 48 -32.10 -17.70 5.54
CA LEU A 48 -30.88 -17.41 4.80
C LEU A 48 -30.10 -16.50 5.72
N SER A 49 -29.18 -17.10 6.47
CA SER A 49 -28.06 -16.40 7.04
C SER A 49 -27.39 -15.72 5.86
N ILE A 50 -27.69 -14.43 5.66
CA ILE A 50 -26.90 -13.56 4.81
C ILE A 50 -25.48 -13.77 5.31
N PRO A 51 -24.58 -14.35 4.50
CA PRO A 51 -23.27 -14.68 5.01
C PRO A 51 -22.62 -13.40 5.50
N GLU A 52 -21.89 -13.49 6.60
CA GLU A 52 -21.17 -12.35 7.20
C GLU A 52 -20.02 -11.83 6.31
N SER A 53 -19.92 -12.35 5.07
CA SER A 53 -19.08 -11.88 3.97
C SER A 53 -19.89 -11.20 2.83
N ALA A 54 -21.18 -10.93 3.01
CA ALA A 54 -22.01 -10.14 2.08
C ALA A 54 -22.19 -8.70 2.59
N TYR A 55 -21.23 -8.20 3.36
CA TYR A 55 -21.10 -6.77 3.59
C TYR A 55 -20.80 -6.06 2.28
N ALA A 56 -21.23 -4.80 2.19
CA ALA A 56 -20.90 -3.91 1.08
C ALA A 56 -19.38 -3.84 0.90
N GLU A 57 -18.88 -4.39 -0.21
CA GLU A 57 -17.48 -4.31 -0.63
C GLU A 57 -17.25 -2.96 -1.33
N VAL A 58 -17.54 -1.89 -0.59
CA VAL A 58 -17.35 -0.50 -1.01
C VAL A 58 -16.07 0.01 -0.36
N TYR A 59 -15.17 0.52 -1.19
CA TYR A 59 -13.82 0.94 -0.82
C TYR A 59 -13.56 2.38 -1.23
N LEU A 60 -12.64 3.04 -0.53
CA LEU A 60 -12.04 4.29 -1.00
C LEU A 60 -11.24 3.99 -2.27
N ASN A 61 -11.41 4.74 -3.34
CA ASN A 61 -10.69 4.52 -4.60
C ASN A 61 -9.66 5.61 -4.90
N GLU A 62 -10.06 6.87 -4.71
CA GLU A 62 -9.27 8.05 -5.07
C GLU A 62 -9.61 9.22 -4.14
N LEU A 63 -8.61 10.00 -3.73
CA LEU A 63 -8.72 11.14 -2.82
C LEU A 63 -7.96 12.36 -3.36
N VAL A 64 -8.59 13.53 -3.34
CA VAL A 64 -7.90 14.83 -3.37
C VAL A 64 -7.90 15.36 -1.94
N ILE A 65 -6.72 15.47 -1.34
CA ILE A 65 -6.50 15.86 0.06
C ILE A 65 -5.93 17.29 0.22
N ARG A 66 -5.80 18.05 -0.88
CA ARG A 66 -5.28 19.43 -0.88
C ARG A 66 -6.03 20.27 -1.89
N GLY A 67 -6.40 21.49 -1.49
CA GLY A 67 -7.28 22.36 -2.28
C GLY A 67 -8.74 22.09 -1.95
N THR A 68 -9.61 21.97 -2.96
CA THR A 68 -10.98 21.46 -2.73
C THR A 68 -10.92 19.96 -2.56
N GLU A 69 -11.23 19.47 -1.36
CA GLU A 69 -11.19 18.04 -1.08
C GLU A 69 -12.26 17.26 -1.83
N ARG A 70 -11.87 16.06 -2.28
CA ARG A 70 -12.71 15.13 -3.04
C ARG A 70 -12.40 13.70 -2.62
N ALA A 71 -13.38 12.82 -2.69
CA ALA A 71 -13.17 11.40 -2.46
C ALA A 71 -14.07 10.58 -3.37
N GLU A 72 -13.54 9.45 -3.83
CA GLU A 72 -14.27 8.46 -4.61
C GLU A 72 -14.42 7.17 -3.85
N LEU A 73 -15.61 6.57 -4.00
CA LEU A 73 -15.89 5.20 -3.61
C LEU A 73 -16.03 4.31 -4.85
N TYR A 74 -15.59 3.07 -4.74
CA TYR A 74 -15.87 2.01 -5.71
C TYR A 74 -16.58 0.85 -5.05
N ASN A 75 -17.61 0.29 -5.69
CA ASN A 75 -18.33 -0.89 -5.21
C ASN A 75 -17.93 -2.15 -5.98
N SER A 76 -17.03 -2.96 -5.41
CA SER A 76 -16.65 -4.27 -5.96
C SER A 76 -17.72 -5.35 -5.72
N GLY A 77 -18.69 -5.06 -4.85
CA GLY A 77 -19.64 -6.04 -4.32
C GLY A 77 -20.68 -6.52 -5.35
N PRO A 78 -21.32 -7.67 -5.10
CA PRO A 78 -22.24 -8.31 -6.05
C PRO A 78 -23.63 -7.65 -6.12
N ALA A 79 -23.88 -6.56 -5.37
CA ALA A 79 -25.17 -5.86 -5.34
C ALA A 79 -24.97 -4.34 -5.15
N PRO A 80 -25.94 -3.50 -5.58
CA PRO A 80 -25.96 -2.08 -5.24
C PRO A 80 -26.04 -1.85 -3.72
N VAL A 81 -25.40 -0.79 -3.24
CA VAL A 81 -25.31 -0.45 -1.81
C VAL A 81 -25.93 0.92 -1.57
N LEU A 82 -26.88 0.98 -0.62
CA LEU A 82 -27.43 2.22 -0.08
C LEU A 82 -26.48 2.75 1.01
N LEU A 83 -25.98 3.97 0.84
CA LEU A 83 -24.97 4.61 1.69
C LEU A 83 -25.58 5.57 2.73
N THR A 84 -26.91 5.54 2.93
CA THR A 84 -27.59 6.33 3.97
C THR A 84 -26.95 6.13 5.34
N GLY A 85 -26.50 7.21 5.99
CA GLY A 85 -25.87 7.16 7.31
C GLY A 85 -24.39 6.74 7.33
N TRP A 86 -23.80 6.44 6.17
CA TRP A 86 -22.36 6.27 6.00
C TRP A 86 -21.65 7.64 5.99
N LYS A 87 -20.36 7.65 6.30
CA LYS A 87 -19.54 8.86 6.24
C LYS A 87 -18.12 8.57 5.75
N LEU A 88 -17.52 9.59 5.15
CA LEU A 88 -16.08 9.74 5.06
C LEU A 88 -15.61 10.43 6.34
N ALA A 89 -14.48 10.00 6.89
CA ALA A 89 -13.86 10.59 8.07
C ALA A 89 -12.38 10.83 7.80
N GLY A 90 -11.86 11.96 8.28
CA GLY A 90 -10.42 12.21 8.36
C GLY A 90 -10.08 12.87 9.69
N ASP A 91 -8.81 13.23 9.87
CA ASP A 91 -8.32 13.79 11.14
C ASP A 91 -8.90 15.17 11.49
N LEU A 92 -9.38 15.92 10.49
CA LEU A 92 -9.94 17.27 10.69
C LEU A 92 -11.48 17.29 10.76
N GLY A 93 -12.16 16.25 10.26
CA GLY A 93 -13.63 16.22 10.26
C GLY A 93 -14.29 14.99 9.64
N ASP A 94 -15.61 15.06 9.54
CA ASP A 94 -16.48 14.04 8.97
C ASP A 94 -17.33 14.64 7.84
N PHE A 95 -17.41 13.95 6.70
CA PHE A 95 -18.41 14.20 5.65
C PHE A 95 -19.48 13.10 5.68
N LEU A 96 -20.71 13.46 6.05
CA LEU A 96 -21.85 12.55 6.01
C LEU A 96 -22.33 12.38 4.56
N ILE A 97 -22.36 11.14 4.07
CA ILE A 97 -22.87 10.85 2.73
C ILE A 97 -24.39 11.16 2.70
N PRO A 98 -24.90 11.88 1.69
CA PRO A 98 -26.32 12.25 1.64
C PRO A 98 -27.26 11.04 1.71
N ASP A 99 -28.39 11.20 2.38
CA ASP A 99 -29.45 10.18 2.42
C ASP A 99 -29.91 9.79 1.00
N ASP A 100 -30.38 8.55 0.86
CA ASP A 100 -30.81 7.91 -0.39
C ASP A 100 -29.70 7.72 -1.46
N THR A 101 -28.45 8.12 -1.19
CA THR A 101 -27.30 7.86 -2.05
C THR A 101 -27.07 6.35 -2.24
N THR A 102 -27.02 5.88 -3.48
CA THR A 102 -26.80 4.47 -3.83
C THR A 102 -25.67 4.34 -4.85
N ILE A 103 -24.73 3.43 -4.62
CA ILE A 103 -23.69 3.03 -5.57
C ILE A 103 -24.04 1.67 -6.18
N ALA A 104 -24.03 1.54 -7.51
CA ALA A 104 -24.35 0.27 -8.18
C ALA A 104 -23.11 -0.65 -8.27
N VAL A 105 -23.28 -1.86 -8.79
CA VAL A 105 -22.21 -2.87 -8.89
C VAL A 105 -21.18 -2.46 -9.93
N GLY A 106 -19.91 -2.41 -9.55
CA GLY A 106 -18.81 -2.03 -10.47
C GLY A 106 -18.81 -0.57 -10.89
N GLU A 107 -19.58 0.29 -10.21
CA GLU A 107 -19.61 1.73 -10.45
C GLU A 107 -18.72 2.48 -9.46
N TYR A 108 -18.31 3.67 -9.89
CA TYR A 108 -17.56 4.65 -9.11
C TYR A 108 -18.51 5.77 -8.65
N LEU A 109 -18.26 6.34 -7.46
CA LEU A 109 -19.05 7.43 -6.89
C LEU A 109 -18.14 8.48 -6.25
N ALA A 110 -17.97 9.59 -6.98
CA ALA A 110 -17.23 10.75 -6.53
C ALA A 110 -18.10 11.69 -5.65
N PHE A 111 -17.47 12.24 -4.62
CA PHE A 111 -17.98 13.32 -3.79
C PHE A 111 -17.04 14.52 -3.89
N ASP A 112 -17.60 15.68 -4.23
CA ASP A 112 -16.90 16.95 -4.33
C ASP A 112 -17.20 17.84 -3.11
N ASP A 113 -16.30 18.77 -2.79
CA ASP A 113 -16.47 19.79 -1.74
C ASP A 113 -16.78 19.17 -0.37
N LEU A 114 -15.93 18.23 0.06
CA LEU A 114 -16.06 17.54 1.35
C LEU A 114 -15.89 18.48 2.56
N GLY A 115 -15.36 19.68 2.32
CA GLY A 115 -14.88 20.61 3.33
C GLY A 115 -13.37 20.50 3.50
N ASP A 116 -12.95 20.49 4.76
CA ASP A 116 -11.56 20.41 5.24
C ASP A 116 -11.54 19.27 6.28
N ILE A 117 -11.56 18.03 5.79
CA ILE A 117 -11.63 16.81 6.59
C ILE A 117 -10.32 16.02 6.59
N PHE A 118 -9.48 16.16 5.56
CA PHE A 118 -8.18 15.49 5.43
C PHE A 118 -7.03 16.42 5.82
N HIS A 119 -5.93 15.86 6.36
CA HIS A 119 -4.80 16.68 6.77
C HIS A 119 -3.74 16.78 5.67
N ASP A 120 -3.52 17.99 5.17
CA ASP A 120 -2.62 18.31 4.07
C ASP A 120 -1.12 17.96 4.25
N ILE A 121 -0.70 17.55 5.45
CA ILE A 121 0.67 17.08 5.78
C ILE A 121 0.78 15.56 6.05
N GLY A 122 -0.33 14.83 5.98
CA GLY A 122 -0.40 13.40 6.30
C GLY A 122 -1.41 13.10 7.41
N GLY A 123 -2.14 12.01 7.25
CA GLY A 123 -3.26 11.66 8.12
C GLY A 123 -3.85 10.29 7.79
N GLU A 124 -5.04 10.02 8.33
CA GLU A 124 -5.91 8.91 7.95
C GLU A 124 -7.17 9.43 7.23
N GLY A 125 -7.59 8.72 6.19
CA GLY A 125 -8.90 8.89 5.54
C GLY A 125 -9.65 7.57 5.58
N ALA A 126 -10.85 7.54 6.14
CA ALA A 126 -11.61 6.32 6.42
C ALA A 126 -13.04 6.37 5.90
N LEU A 127 -13.53 5.23 5.41
CA LEU A 127 -14.93 4.99 5.09
C LEU A 127 -15.60 4.27 6.27
N ILE A 128 -16.66 4.86 6.83
CA ILE A 128 -17.37 4.32 8.01
C ILE A 128 -18.85 4.18 7.68
N ASP A 129 -19.43 3.02 7.98
CA ASP A 129 -20.83 2.72 7.64
C ASP A 129 -21.86 3.28 8.65
N ASP A 130 -23.14 2.98 8.38
CA ASP A 130 -24.27 3.29 9.25
C ASP A 130 -24.16 2.61 10.64
N LEU A 131 -23.58 1.42 10.69
CA LEU A 131 -23.29 0.65 11.92
C LEU A 131 -22.05 1.13 12.69
N LYS A 132 -21.34 2.14 12.17
CA LYS A 132 -20.09 2.72 12.72
C LYS A 132 -18.90 1.75 12.71
N LEU A 133 -18.89 0.85 11.74
CA LEU A 133 -17.75 0.00 11.39
C LEU A 133 -16.92 0.68 10.29
N THR A 134 -15.60 0.74 10.49
CA THR A 134 -14.66 1.12 9.42
C THR A 134 -14.69 0.04 8.34
N ARG A 135 -15.02 0.43 7.11
CA ARG A 135 -15.06 -0.43 5.91
C ARG A 135 -13.77 -0.38 5.12
N ASP A 136 -13.14 0.79 5.07
CA ASP A 136 -11.84 0.99 4.45
C ASP A 136 -11.11 2.15 5.13
N VAL A 137 -9.79 2.19 5.01
CA VAL A 137 -8.94 3.28 5.50
C VAL A 137 -7.63 3.34 4.73
N VAL A 138 -7.20 4.56 4.42
CA VAL A 138 -5.86 4.88 3.91
C VAL A 138 -5.15 5.81 4.88
N ALA A 139 -3.94 5.44 5.26
CA ALA A 139 -3.04 6.24 6.07
C ALA A 139 -1.87 6.70 5.19
N TYR A 140 -1.63 8.01 5.13
CA TYR A 140 -0.73 8.65 4.16
C TYR A 140 0.23 9.66 4.82
N GLY A 141 1.25 10.11 4.08
CA GLY A 141 2.27 11.01 4.60
C GLY A 141 3.10 10.37 5.72
N GLN A 142 3.28 11.06 6.85
CA GLN A 142 4.03 10.51 7.99
C GLN A 142 3.22 9.49 8.82
N VAL A 143 1.91 9.38 8.56
CA VAL A 143 0.97 8.55 9.33
C VAL A 143 0.84 7.14 8.75
N GLY A 144 1.05 6.96 7.44
CA GLY A 144 1.02 5.65 6.79
C GLY A 144 1.69 5.62 5.41
N GLY A 145 1.77 4.41 4.82
CA GLY A 145 2.58 4.14 3.63
C GLY A 145 2.07 4.75 2.31
N ALA A 146 0.86 5.29 2.26
CA ALA A 146 0.38 6.00 1.07
C ALA A 146 1.16 7.33 0.87
N PRO A 147 1.41 7.74 -0.39
CA PRO A 147 2.14 8.97 -0.64
C PRO A 147 1.28 10.19 -0.30
N LEU A 148 1.93 11.30 0.03
CA LEU A 148 1.26 12.59 0.21
C LEU A 148 1.31 13.38 -1.13
N PRO A 149 0.16 13.76 -1.72
CA PRO A 149 0.10 14.66 -2.87
C PRO A 149 0.88 15.97 -2.66
N HIS A 150 1.72 16.30 -3.64
CA HIS A 150 2.70 17.39 -3.54
C HIS A 150 2.12 18.77 -3.88
N ASP A 151 0.95 18.84 -4.52
CA ASP A 151 0.27 20.09 -4.87
C ASP A 151 -1.26 20.01 -4.67
N SER A 152 -1.98 21.01 -5.16
CA SER A 152 -3.46 21.05 -5.22
C SER A 152 -3.96 21.10 -6.68
N GLY A 153 -3.14 20.64 -7.62
CA GLY A 153 -3.24 20.92 -9.06
C GLY A 153 -4.02 19.90 -9.88
N GLY A 154 -4.71 18.96 -9.23
CA GLY A 154 -5.29 17.77 -9.89
C GLY A 154 -4.43 16.50 -9.74
N VAL A 155 -3.43 16.53 -8.85
CA VAL A 155 -2.78 15.33 -8.32
C VAL A 155 -3.67 14.75 -7.22
N SER A 156 -3.96 13.46 -7.31
CA SER A 156 -4.74 12.70 -6.33
C SER A 156 -3.92 11.56 -5.74
N LEU A 157 -4.32 11.15 -4.54
CA LEU A 157 -3.93 9.90 -3.91
C LEU A 157 -4.91 8.83 -4.38
N CYS A 158 -4.46 7.86 -5.18
CA CYS A 158 -5.34 6.85 -5.79
C CYS A 158 -4.87 5.42 -5.49
N ARG A 159 -5.77 4.43 -5.65
CA ARG A 159 -5.40 3.01 -5.63
C ARG A 159 -4.78 2.57 -6.95
N ALA A 160 -3.62 1.94 -6.89
CA ALA A 160 -2.94 1.32 -8.02
C ALA A 160 -2.38 -0.06 -7.59
N PRO A 161 -2.98 -1.18 -8.03
CA PRO A 161 -4.12 -1.25 -8.96
C PRO A 161 -5.42 -0.70 -8.36
N ASP A 162 -6.32 -0.27 -9.24
CA ASP A 162 -7.68 0.18 -8.93
C ASP A 162 -8.45 -0.79 -8.02
N ALA A 163 -9.37 -0.25 -7.20
CA ALA A 163 -10.21 -1.04 -6.28
C ALA A 163 -11.02 -2.16 -6.99
N ALA A 164 -11.27 -2.06 -8.29
CA ALA A 164 -11.88 -3.09 -9.12
C ALA A 164 -11.12 -4.41 -9.16
N LEU A 165 -9.81 -4.43 -8.87
CA LEU A 165 -9.00 -5.66 -8.95
C LEU A 165 -8.97 -6.47 -7.64
N GLY A 166 -9.55 -5.97 -6.55
CA GLY A 166 -9.75 -6.75 -5.33
C GLY A 166 -9.92 -5.91 -4.05
N PRO A 167 -10.33 -6.54 -2.94
CA PRO A 167 -10.43 -5.87 -1.66
C PRO A 167 -9.05 -5.35 -1.22
N PRO A 168 -8.99 -4.20 -0.52
CA PRO A 168 -7.76 -3.71 0.08
C PRO A 168 -7.12 -4.80 0.95
N LEU A 169 -5.83 -5.07 0.76
CA LEU A 169 -5.06 -5.66 1.85
C LEU A 169 -5.00 -4.63 2.99
N GLY A 170 -4.86 -5.12 4.22
CA GLY A 170 -5.14 -4.35 5.43
C GLY A 170 -4.32 -3.04 5.57
N PRO A 171 -4.67 -2.19 6.56
CA PRO A 171 -4.19 -0.80 6.66
C PRO A 171 -2.66 -0.61 6.77
N THR A 172 -1.90 -1.69 6.95
CA THR A 172 -0.43 -1.69 6.92
C THR A 172 0.15 -1.58 5.52
N ASP A 173 -0.58 -2.01 4.49
CA ASP A 173 -0.02 -2.32 3.18
C ASP A 173 -0.23 -1.16 2.17
N ASN A 174 -0.63 0.02 2.65
CA ASN A 174 -0.97 1.19 1.82
C ASN A 174 0.14 1.60 0.84
N ALA A 175 1.41 1.35 1.16
CA ALA A 175 2.53 1.61 0.26
C ALA A 175 2.54 0.72 -1.02
N LEU A 176 1.89 -0.44 -0.98
CA LEU A 176 1.82 -1.37 -2.11
C LEU A 176 0.61 -1.12 -3.02
N TYR A 177 -0.41 -0.41 -2.51
CA TYR A 177 -1.72 -0.29 -3.18
C TYR A 177 -2.17 1.15 -3.42
N TRP A 178 -1.51 2.16 -2.85
CA TRP A 178 -1.82 3.57 -3.08
C TRP A 178 -0.62 4.30 -3.69
N THR A 179 -0.87 5.10 -4.72
CA THR A 179 0.14 5.91 -5.42
C THR A 179 -0.37 7.35 -5.65
N LEU A 180 0.42 8.16 -6.35
CA LEU A 180 -0.07 9.44 -6.88
C LEU A 180 -0.56 9.24 -8.32
N ASP A 181 -1.78 9.66 -8.59
CA ASP A 181 -2.22 9.99 -9.94
C ASP A 181 -1.90 11.46 -10.21
N LEU A 182 -1.37 11.78 -11.40
CA LEU A 182 -1.10 13.16 -11.80
C LEU A 182 -2.25 13.78 -12.61
N THR A 183 -3.26 12.99 -12.96
CA THR A 183 -4.42 13.37 -13.76
C THR A 183 -5.67 12.62 -13.25
N SER A 184 -6.19 13.06 -12.10
CA SER A 184 -7.27 12.38 -11.37
C SER A 184 -8.40 11.77 -12.22
N THR A 185 -8.80 10.54 -11.88
CA THR A 185 -9.63 9.64 -12.71
C THR A 185 -11.10 9.53 -12.31
N PHE A 186 -11.53 10.22 -11.25
CA PHE A 186 -12.91 10.28 -10.73
C PHE A 186 -14.03 9.99 -11.77
N GLY A 187 -14.78 8.92 -11.52
CA GLY A 187 -15.84 8.38 -12.37
C GLY A 187 -15.39 7.24 -13.28
N ALA A 188 -14.13 6.81 -13.20
CA ALA A 188 -13.54 5.74 -13.99
C ALA A 188 -12.45 4.99 -13.20
N SER A 189 -11.96 3.89 -13.76
CA SER A 189 -10.82 3.17 -13.16
C SER A 189 -9.55 4.00 -13.18
N ASN A 190 -8.81 3.97 -12.07
CA ASN A 190 -7.52 4.64 -11.92
C ASN A 190 -6.51 4.15 -12.98
N ASP A 191 -5.81 5.09 -13.61
CA ASP A 191 -4.80 4.79 -14.65
C ASP A 191 -3.36 4.96 -14.17
N ALA A 192 -3.17 5.49 -12.95
CA ALA A 192 -1.88 5.55 -12.28
C ALA A 192 -1.21 4.16 -12.16
N PRO A 193 0.12 4.09 -12.34
CA PRO A 193 0.85 2.82 -12.31
C PRO A 193 1.02 2.28 -10.88
N ASN A 194 0.91 0.96 -10.75
CA ASN A 194 1.17 0.26 -9.50
C ASN A 194 2.57 0.64 -8.93
N PRO A 195 2.72 0.87 -7.61
CA PRO A 195 4.02 0.95 -6.96
C PRO A 195 4.85 -0.32 -7.21
N ASP A 196 6.15 -0.16 -7.45
CA ASP A 196 7.11 -1.25 -7.62
C ASP A 196 8.32 -1.00 -6.70
N LEU A 197 8.05 -1.03 -5.39
CA LEU A 197 8.96 -0.58 -4.35
C LEU A 197 10.18 -1.51 -4.20
N GLY A 198 11.38 -0.94 -4.24
CA GLY A 198 12.65 -1.67 -4.17
C GLY A 198 13.07 -2.35 -5.49
N SER A 199 12.34 -2.13 -6.59
CA SER A 199 12.60 -2.75 -7.90
C SER A 199 13.86 -2.25 -8.62
N SER A 200 14.24 -0.99 -8.36
CA SER A 200 15.22 -0.26 -9.17
C SER A 200 16.05 0.69 -8.31
N VAL A 201 15.97 2.01 -8.52
CA VAL A 201 16.75 3.01 -7.77
C VAL A 201 16.19 3.17 -6.36
N ILE A 202 17.06 3.32 -5.38
CA ILE A 202 16.73 3.43 -3.96
C ILE A 202 17.27 4.76 -3.39
N ILE A 203 16.49 5.43 -2.54
CA ILE A 203 16.89 6.60 -1.76
C ILE A 203 17.90 6.13 -0.70
N ASN A 204 19.18 6.42 -0.89
CA ASN A 204 20.26 5.83 -0.09
C ASN A 204 20.60 6.67 1.15
N GLU A 205 20.88 7.96 0.93
CA GLU A 205 21.22 8.91 1.99
C GLU A 205 20.46 10.22 1.78
N LEU A 206 20.10 10.85 2.90
CA LEU A 206 19.54 12.19 2.97
C LEU A 206 20.43 13.02 3.86
N GLY A 207 20.92 14.16 3.35
CA GLY A 207 21.77 15.08 4.10
C GLY A 207 21.15 16.46 4.16
N THR A 208 20.91 16.96 5.37
CA THR A 208 20.54 18.37 5.55
C THR A 208 21.77 19.24 5.77
N THR A 209 21.58 20.53 5.54
CA THR A 209 22.61 21.55 5.78
C THR A 209 22.35 22.26 7.10
N THR A 210 23.27 22.11 8.08
CA THR A 210 23.07 22.69 9.41
C THR A 210 22.90 24.22 9.37
N PRO A 211 21.95 24.82 10.13
CA PRO A 211 21.63 26.26 10.04
C PRO A 211 22.79 27.23 10.31
N SER A 212 23.86 26.75 10.96
CA SER A 212 25.04 27.53 11.35
C SER A 212 26.02 27.78 10.18
N VAL A 213 25.99 26.93 9.15
CA VAL A 213 26.74 27.12 7.90
C VAL A 213 25.77 27.15 6.72
N ARG A 214 25.61 28.35 6.13
CA ARG A 214 24.81 28.60 4.91
C ARG A 214 25.42 27.97 3.66
N PHE A 215 25.63 26.66 3.67
CA PHE A 215 25.65 25.87 2.46
C PHE A 215 24.20 25.74 2.04
N VAL A 216 23.82 26.51 1.02
CA VAL A 216 22.52 26.36 0.36
C VAL A 216 22.42 24.93 -0.17
N ASN A 217 21.39 24.22 0.29
CA ASN A 217 20.74 23.05 -0.30
C ASN A 217 20.97 21.71 0.41
N ASP A 218 19.85 21.14 0.87
CA ASP A 218 19.74 19.73 1.24
C ASP A 218 20.03 18.80 0.06
N SER A 219 20.28 17.53 0.36
CA SER A 219 20.78 16.56 -0.61
C SER A 219 20.06 15.22 -0.48
N ILE A 220 19.80 14.60 -1.63
CA ILE A 220 19.37 13.21 -1.73
C ILE A 220 20.41 12.43 -2.54
N GLU A 221 20.89 11.34 -1.97
CA GLU A 221 21.69 10.34 -2.68
C GLU A 221 20.78 9.21 -3.16
N LEU A 222 20.97 8.81 -4.42
CA LEU A 222 20.27 7.70 -5.03
C LEU A 222 21.26 6.59 -5.37
N TYR A 223 20.94 5.36 -4.97
CA TYR A 223 21.72 4.15 -5.23
C TYR A 223 21.04 3.28 -6.28
N ASN A 224 21.84 2.72 -7.18
CA ASN A 224 21.42 1.72 -8.16
C ASN A 224 21.93 0.32 -7.74
N PRO A 225 21.10 -0.54 -7.13
CA PRO A 225 21.46 -1.90 -6.74
C PRO A 225 21.65 -2.86 -7.92
N THR A 226 21.28 -2.45 -9.15
CA THR A 226 21.25 -3.35 -10.31
C THR A 226 22.63 -3.50 -10.97
N GLY A 227 22.78 -4.57 -11.77
CA GLY A 227 23.97 -4.82 -12.58
C GLY A 227 24.04 -4.03 -13.90
N ALA A 228 23.15 -3.05 -14.13
CA ALA A 228 23.09 -2.23 -15.33
C ALA A 228 23.03 -0.74 -14.96
N ALA A 229 23.38 0.16 -15.89
CA ALA A 229 23.18 1.59 -15.68
C ALA A 229 21.69 1.94 -15.86
N ILE A 230 21.14 2.76 -14.97
CA ILE A 230 19.75 3.24 -15.05
C ILE A 230 19.76 4.66 -15.59
N ILE A 231 18.96 4.94 -16.62
CA ILE A 231 18.74 6.29 -17.16
C ILE A 231 17.66 6.98 -16.32
N LEU A 232 17.88 8.24 -15.95
CA LEU A 232 17.03 9.01 -15.04
C LEU A 232 16.23 10.14 -15.71
N GLY A 233 16.31 10.27 -17.03
CA GLY A 233 15.62 11.35 -17.74
C GLY A 233 14.10 11.27 -17.53
N GLY A 234 13.52 12.27 -16.86
CA GLY A 234 12.09 12.33 -16.52
C GLY A 234 11.74 11.84 -15.11
N TRP A 235 12.68 11.22 -14.39
CA TRP A 235 12.48 10.80 -13.00
C TRP A 235 12.35 12.00 -12.06
N TYR A 236 11.63 11.81 -10.94
CA TYR A 236 11.41 12.86 -9.95
C TYR A 236 11.26 12.29 -8.53
N ALA A 237 11.46 13.18 -7.56
CA ALA A 237 11.17 12.92 -6.16
C ALA A 237 10.15 13.94 -5.63
N THR A 238 9.33 13.53 -4.67
CA THR A 238 8.45 14.42 -3.89
C THR A 238 8.76 14.29 -2.40
N PHE A 239 8.56 15.37 -1.65
CA PHE A 239 8.97 15.47 -0.25
C PHE A 239 7.78 15.94 0.59
N GLY A 240 6.78 15.06 0.71
CA GLY A 240 5.50 15.42 1.32
C GLY A 240 4.80 16.57 0.59
N ALA A 241 4.29 17.53 1.35
CA ALA A 241 3.54 18.71 0.87
C ALA A 241 4.40 19.77 0.14
N GLY A 242 5.72 19.55 0.04
CA GLY A 242 6.67 20.39 -0.70
C GLY A 242 6.64 20.16 -2.22
N PRO A 243 7.37 20.97 -3.00
CA PRO A 243 7.34 20.90 -4.45
C PRO A 243 8.02 19.64 -5.01
N THR A 244 7.57 19.19 -6.18
CA THR A 244 8.22 18.12 -6.95
C THR A 244 9.60 18.54 -7.46
N TYR A 245 10.57 17.63 -7.35
CA TYR A 245 11.93 17.79 -7.83
C TYR A 245 12.24 16.78 -8.95
N PHE A 246 12.36 17.26 -10.19
CA PHE A 246 12.88 16.44 -11.29
C PHE A 246 14.40 16.27 -11.15
N LEU A 247 14.89 15.03 -11.28
CA LEU A 247 16.31 14.72 -11.10
C LEU A 247 17.15 15.39 -12.20
N THR A 248 18.33 15.89 -11.84
CA THR A 248 19.22 16.59 -12.78
C THR A 248 20.28 15.68 -13.39
N SER A 249 20.64 14.59 -12.71
CA SER A 249 21.52 13.55 -13.26
C SER A 249 20.86 12.78 -14.38
N THR A 250 21.65 12.38 -15.39
CA THR A 250 21.13 11.66 -16.56
C THR A 250 21.11 10.14 -16.39
N PHE A 251 21.98 9.57 -15.54
CA PHE A 251 22.04 8.13 -15.26
C PHE A 251 22.76 7.82 -13.94
N ILE A 252 22.52 6.63 -13.38
CA ILE A 252 23.29 6.04 -12.27
C ILE A 252 24.04 4.80 -12.80
N PRO A 253 25.36 4.66 -12.59
CA PRO A 253 26.10 3.46 -12.97
C PRO A 253 25.67 2.21 -12.18
N PRO A 254 25.97 0.99 -12.66
CA PRO A 254 25.69 -0.25 -11.93
C PRO A 254 26.34 -0.25 -10.55
N SER A 255 25.61 -0.68 -9.52
CA SER A 255 26.08 -0.73 -8.12
C SER A 255 26.73 0.58 -7.64
N GLY A 256 26.24 1.72 -8.12
CA GLY A 256 26.80 3.04 -7.84
C GLY A 256 25.76 4.04 -7.34
N VAL A 257 26.25 5.20 -6.91
CA VAL A 257 25.47 6.30 -6.34
C VAL A 257 25.59 7.59 -7.15
N ILE A 258 24.60 8.45 -7.03
CA ILE A 258 24.63 9.87 -7.43
C ILE A 258 24.08 10.75 -6.31
N VAL A 259 24.45 12.03 -6.29
CA VAL A 259 23.91 13.01 -5.32
C VAL A 259 23.24 14.14 -6.07
N GLU A 260 21.94 14.34 -5.80
CA GLU A 260 21.20 15.50 -6.23
C GLU A 260 21.22 16.59 -5.15
N LYS A 261 21.42 17.85 -5.55
CA LYS A 261 21.29 19.01 -4.67
C LYS A 261 19.91 19.62 -4.86
N LEU A 262 19.09 19.58 -3.81
CA LEU A 262 17.70 20.03 -3.81
C LEU A 262 17.64 21.58 -3.82
N PRO A 263 16.62 22.22 -4.39
CA PRO A 263 16.47 23.68 -4.29
C PRO A 263 16.17 24.12 -2.84
N PRO A 264 16.45 25.38 -2.44
CA PRO A 264 16.10 25.91 -1.11
C PRO A 264 14.59 25.90 -0.77
N SER A 265 13.72 25.53 -1.72
CA SER A 265 12.29 25.35 -1.52
C SER A 265 11.92 23.93 -1.04
N ILE A 266 12.90 23.04 -0.91
CA ILE A 266 12.76 21.70 -0.33
C ILE A 266 13.68 21.66 0.88
N ASP A 267 13.06 21.43 2.05
CA ASP A 267 13.70 21.42 3.36
C ASP A 267 13.34 20.09 4.03
N LEU A 268 14.33 19.20 4.12
CA LEU A 268 14.17 17.83 4.63
C LEU A 268 14.04 17.79 6.16
N ASP A 269 14.44 18.83 6.88
CA ASP A 269 14.16 18.96 8.32
C ASP A 269 12.65 19.17 8.56
N THR A 270 11.96 19.86 7.63
CA THR A 270 10.50 20.10 7.73
C THR A 270 9.62 18.98 7.19
N THR A 271 9.96 18.36 6.05
CA THR A 271 9.05 17.42 5.36
C THR A 271 9.10 16.00 5.93
N GLN A 272 10.29 15.57 6.36
CA GLN A 272 10.61 14.26 6.94
C GLN A 272 10.13 13.03 6.13
N LEU A 273 9.90 13.23 4.83
CA LEU A 273 9.42 12.27 3.85
C LEU A 273 10.14 12.47 2.52
N ALA A 274 10.40 11.36 1.81
CA ALA A 274 10.85 11.35 0.44
C ALA A 274 10.21 10.17 -0.31
N TYR A 275 9.69 10.43 -1.51
CA TYR A 275 9.12 9.44 -2.42
C TYR A 275 9.84 9.55 -3.77
N LEU A 276 10.26 8.43 -4.37
CA LEU A 276 10.96 8.39 -5.65
C LEU A 276 10.11 7.75 -6.74
N PHE A 277 10.02 8.44 -7.88
CA PHE A 277 9.21 8.04 -9.03
C PHE A 277 10.04 7.99 -10.32
N THR A 278 9.69 7.04 -11.19
CA THR A 278 10.22 6.92 -12.55
C THR A 278 9.64 7.99 -13.49
N ASP A 279 10.21 8.08 -14.69
CA ASP A 279 9.64 8.83 -15.83
C ASP A 279 8.27 8.32 -16.31
N LEU A 280 7.86 7.13 -15.88
CA LEU A 280 6.54 6.54 -16.11
C LEU A 280 5.63 6.66 -14.88
N HIS A 281 5.97 7.52 -13.90
CA HIS A 281 5.24 7.74 -12.65
C HIS A 281 5.13 6.52 -11.71
N VAL A 282 5.83 5.41 -11.99
CA VAL A 282 5.94 4.27 -11.06
C VAL A 282 6.69 4.72 -9.81
N ARG A 283 6.08 4.63 -8.62
CA ARG A 283 6.78 4.84 -7.34
C ARG A 283 7.66 3.63 -7.06
N VAL A 284 8.98 3.83 -6.95
CA VAL A 284 9.98 2.76 -6.80
C VAL A 284 10.69 2.73 -5.46
N ASP A 285 10.61 3.79 -4.67
CA ASP A 285 11.08 3.79 -3.29
C ASP A 285 10.40 4.88 -2.47
N GLN A 286 10.36 4.69 -1.16
CA GLN A 286 10.03 5.75 -0.22
C GLN A 286 10.76 5.61 1.11
N LEU A 287 10.90 6.75 1.78
CA LEU A 287 11.53 6.87 3.07
C LEU A 287 10.83 7.96 3.90
N GLY A 288 10.48 7.66 5.14
CA GLY A 288 10.14 8.66 6.13
C GLY A 288 11.01 8.54 7.38
N TRP A 289 11.23 9.64 8.08
CA TRP A 289 11.99 9.68 9.32
C TRP A 289 11.28 10.56 10.35
N SER A 290 11.89 10.76 11.51
CA SER A 290 11.39 11.70 12.50
C SER A 290 12.54 12.25 13.35
N GLY A 291 12.32 13.46 13.88
CA GLY A 291 13.36 14.23 14.55
C GLY A 291 14.17 15.07 13.57
N SER A 292 14.68 16.21 14.08
CA SER A 292 15.61 17.07 13.35
C SER A 292 16.96 16.40 13.21
N PHE A 293 17.66 16.67 12.11
CA PHE A 293 19.06 16.29 11.97
C PHE A 293 19.87 16.98 13.10
N ALA A 294 20.81 16.25 13.71
CA ALA A 294 21.56 16.78 14.85
C ALA A 294 22.35 18.03 14.42
N SER A 295 22.20 19.14 15.16
CA SER A 295 22.67 20.47 14.77
C SER A 295 24.20 20.66 14.74
N GLU A 296 24.98 19.57 14.83
CA GLU A 296 26.43 19.56 14.95
C GLU A 296 27.06 18.50 14.03
N GLY A 297 27.34 18.86 12.78
CA GLY A 297 28.19 18.09 11.85
C GLY A 297 27.57 17.75 10.50
N GLU A 298 28.36 17.10 9.64
CA GLU A 298 27.94 16.52 8.35
C GLU A 298 27.14 15.22 8.60
N SER A 299 25.96 15.36 9.20
CA SER A 299 25.10 14.23 9.56
C SER A 299 24.08 13.93 8.47
N CYS A 300 24.02 12.67 8.05
CA CYS A 300 23.02 12.16 7.12
C CYS A 300 22.14 11.09 7.79
N ILE A 301 20.94 10.90 7.26
CA ILE A 301 20.16 9.68 7.46
C ILE A 301 20.49 8.77 6.28
N GLY A 302 21.11 7.63 6.55
CA GLY A 302 21.59 6.70 5.53
C GLY A 302 21.09 5.27 5.74
N ARG A 303 20.73 4.61 4.63
CA ARG A 303 20.55 3.15 4.58
C ARG A 303 21.91 2.48 4.73
N CYS A 304 21.98 1.43 5.54
CA CYS A 304 23.20 0.66 5.76
C CYS A 304 22.91 -0.85 5.78
N PRO A 305 23.54 -1.66 4.90
CA PRO A 305 24.37 -1.23 3.75
C PRO A 305 23.58 -0.44 2.70
N ASP A 306 24.26 0.07 1.68
CA ASP A 306 23.66 0.79 0.55
C ASP A 306 22.43 0.04 -0.01
N GLY A 307 21.31 0.75 -0.15
CA GLY A 307 20.06 0.21 -0.66
C GLY A 307 19.30 -0.74 0.27
N ALA A 308 19.70 -0.90 1.54
CA ALA A 308 19.00 -1.77 2.48
C ALA A 308 17.54 -1.32 2.69
N GLY A 309 16.59 -2.25 2.50
CA GLY A 309 15.16 -2.02 2.79
C GLY A 309 14.87 -1.76 4.28
N PRO A 310 13.62 -1.42 4.66
CA PRO A 310 12.41 -1.48 3.83
C PRO A 310 12.30 -0.36 2.79
N ASN A 311 11.51 -0.56 1.73
CA ASN A 311 11.30 0.39 0.62
C ASN A 311 9.91 1.04 0.63
N ASP A 312 9.12 0.72 1.66
CA ASP A 312 7.75 1.14 1.96
C ASP A 312 7.68 2.03 3.22
N GLY A 313 8.83 2.48 3.73
CA GLY A 313 8.95 3.27 4.95
C GLY A 313 8.35 4.68 4.85
N PHE A 314 7.65 5.09 5.91
CA PHE A 314 6.93 6.38 6.00
C PHE A 314 7.17 7.11 7.33
N ASN A 315 7.88 6.49 8.27
CA ASN A 315 8.42 7.11 9.47
C ASN A 315 9.70 6.37 9.89
N GLY A 316 10.44 6.92 10.87
CA GLY A 316 11.72 6.35 11.28
C GLY A 316 11.69 4.85 11.59
N ASN A 317 10.60 4.33 12.16
CA ASN A 317 10.48 2.90 12.47
C ASN A 317 10.15 2.04 11.23
N SER A 318 9.18 2.44 10.41
CA SER A 318 8.80 1.67 9.21
C SER A 318 9.89 1.71 8.12
N SER A 319 10.69 2.77 8.07
CA SER A 319 11.87 2.89 7.21
C SER A 319 13.11 2.13 7.71
N GLY A 320 12.99 1.27 8.73
CA GLY A 320 14.10 0.45 9.22
C GLY A 320 15.02 1.11 10.24
N GLY A 321 14.57 2.17 10.91
CA GLY A 321 15.34 2.93 11.92
C GLY A 321 16.01 2.06 12.97
N GLY A 322 17.32 2.24 13.13
CA GLY A 322 18.13 1.49 14.08
C GLY A 322 18.31 0.01 13.73
N THR A 323 17.99 -0.39 12.50
CA THR A 323 18.15 -1.75 11.94
C THR A 323 18.88 -1.71 10.60
N SER A 324 18.39 -0.90 9.67
CA SER A 324 18.93 -0.66 8.33
C SER A 324 18.97 0.82 7.95
N LEU A 325 18.32 1.71 8.70
CA LEU A 325 18.40 3.16 8.54
C LEU A 325 18.98 3.82 9.79
N PHE A 326 19.96 4.70 9.62
CA PHE A 326 20.72 5.28 10.73
C PHE A 326 21.06 6.75 10.50
N PHE A 327 21.10 7.53 11.59
CA PHE A 327 21.90 8.76 11.60
C PHE A 327 23.39 8.37 11.59
N THR A 328 24.12 8.85 10.59
CA THR A 328 25.53 8.57 10.35
C THR A 328 26.25 9.85 9.89
N LEU A 329 27.58 9.82 9.85
CA LEU A 329 28.33 10.78 9.04
C LEU A 329 27.94 10.56 7.57
N CYS A 330 27.71 11.66 6.84
CA CYS A 330 27.40 11.63 5.42
C CYS A 330 28.49 10.93 4.60
N THR A 331 28.08 10.02 3.73
CA THR A 331 28.95 9.37 2.72
C THR A 331 28.59 9.77 1.28
N LEU A 332 27.55 10.60 1.10
CA LEU A 332 27.17 11.33 -0.12
C LEU A 332 28.22 11.35 -1.25
N GLY A 333 27.96 10.56 -2.28
CA GLY A 333 28.77 10.37 -3.47
C GLY A 333 29.69 9.15 -3.40
N GLN A 334 29.65 8.36 -2.30
CA GLN A 334 30.43 7.15 -2.07
C GLN A 334 29.55 6.04 -1.47
N LEU A 335 29.86 4.78 -1.79
CA LEU A 335 29.18 3.63 -1.18
C LEU A 335 29.51 3.52 0.32
N ASN A 336 28.49 3.33 1.14
CA ASN A 336 28.58 3.25 2.59
C ASN A 336 28.67 1.81 3.15
N GLY A 337 28.98 0.83 2.30
CA GLY A 337 28.99 -0.64 2.52
C GLY A 337 29.80 -1.25 3.68
N GLY A 338 30.01 -0.52 4.77
CA GLY A 338 30.58 -0.99 6.03
C GLY A 338 30.30 -0.07 7.22
N CYS A 339 29.16 0.63 7.28
CA CYS A 339 28.80 1.37 8.49
C CYS A 339 28.72 0.41 9.69
N ASN A 340 29.50 0.73 10.71
CA ASN A 340 29.45 0.12 12.04
C ASN A 340 28.66 1.11 12.92
N PRO A 341 27.31 1.09 12.90
CA PRO A 341 26.53 2.09 13.59
C PRO A 341 26.76 1.96 15.09
N THR A 342 27.53 2.88 15.67
CA THR A 342 27.33 3.24 17.08
C THR A 342 25.88 3.69 17.19
N PRO A 343 25.00 2.93 17.87
CA PRO A 343 23.58 3.29 17.89
C PRO A 343 23.44 4.61 18.63
N VAL A 344 23.07 5.67 17.91
CA VAL A 344 22.66 6.93 18.56
C VAL A 344 21.43 6.59 19.39
N ASP A 345 21.49 6.91 20.68
CA ASP A 345 20.63 6.28 21.70
C ASP A 345 19.14 6.50 21.39
N ARG A 346 18.33 5.45 21.56
CA ARG A 346 16.98 5.31 20.96
C ARG A 346 15.89 6.20 21.59
N VAL A 347 16.27 7.23 22.32
CA VAL A 347 15.42 7.88 23.34
C VAL A 347 14.39 8.87 22.76
N SER A 348 14.57 9.38 21.53
CA SER A 348 13.69 10.41 20.93
C SER A 348 12.63 9.91 19.94
N TRP A 349 12.78 8.72 19.35
CA TRP A 349 11.93 8.23 18.24
C TRP A 349 10.46 7.95 18.62
N GLY A 350 10.13 7.89 19.92
CA GLY A 350 8.86 7.34 20.41
C GLY A 350 7.70 8.32 20.61
N GLN A 351 7.84 9.62 20.32
CA GLN A 351 6.82 10.63 20.70
C GLN A 351 6.44 11.65 19.61
N VAL A 352 5.94 11.16 18.46
CA VAL A 352 5.16 11.99 17.51
C VAL A 352 3.78 11.36 17.17
N LYS A 353 3.17 10.65 18.13
CA LYS A 353 1.72 10.31 18.09
C LYS A 353 0.85 11.27 18.91
N GLY A 354 1.42 12.39 19.39
CA GLY A 354 0.75 13.33 20.29
C GLY A 354 0.82 14.80 19.86
N ALA A 355 1.34 15.09 18.66
CA ALA A 355 1.41 16.45 18.11
C ALA A 355 0.29 16.78 17.10
N TYR A 356 -0.41 15.75 16.61
CA TYR A 356 -1.49 15.84 15.61
C TYR A 356 -2.77 15.20 16.17
N ARG A 357 -3.35 15.85 17.19
CA ARG A 357 -4.64 15.54 17.84
C ARG A 357 -5.26 16.80 18.43
#